data_AF-A0A821QH29-F1
#
_entry.id   AF-A0A821QH29-F1
#
_cell.length_a   1.000
_cell.length_b   1.000
_cell.length_c   1.000
_cell.angle_alpha   90.00
_cell.angle_beta   90.00
_cell.angle_gamma   90.00
#
_symmetry.space_group_name_H-M   'P 1'
#
loop_
_entity.id
_entity.type
_entity.pdbx_description
1 polymer ?
#
loop_
_entity_poly.entity_id
_entity_poly.type
_entity_poly.pdbx_seq_one_letter_code
_entity_poly.pdbx_strand_id
1 'polypeptide(L)'
;MALNKSQNNTFSSTSNASLHKLLNHIKTIGGRVMGSTYSRTALRTRIHALIYNQGLPSIFLTLNPADIHSPVALYFAGVKLDLDNIQIEQL
;
A
#
# COMPACT_ATOMS: atom_id res chain seq x y z
N MET A 1 -34.87 19.40 -13.49
CA MET A 1 -33.97 18.64 -12.60
C MET A 1 -32.60 19.32 -12.65
N ALA A 2 -32.35 20.29 -11.76
CA ALA A 2 -31.14 21.11 -11.80
C ALA A 2 -30.04 20.44 -10.96
N LEU A 3 -28.90 20.17 -11.61
CA LEU A 3 -27.69 19.65 -10.97
C LEU A 3 -27.11 20.72 -10.05
N ASN A 4 -27.12 20.46 -8.74
CA ASN A 4 -26.53 21.35 -7.74
C ASN A 4 -25.01 21.34 -7.92
N LYS A 5 -24.47 22.45 -8.43
CA LYS A 5 -23.04 22.67 -8.61
C LYS A 5 -22.36 22.62 -7.25
N SER A 6 -21.63 21.55 -6.96
CA SER A 6 -20.83 21.41 -5.75
C SER A 6 -19.88 22.61 -5.66
N GLN A 7 -20.11 23.45 -4.65
CA GLN A 7 -19.27 24.60 -4.37
C GLN A 7 -17.89 24.08 -3.97
N ASN A 8 -16.88 24.35 -4.80
CA ASN A 8 -15.49 24.10 -4.47
C ASN A 8 -15.07 25.09 -3.37
N ASN A 9 -15.45 24.80 -2.13
CA ASN A 9 -15.01 25.55 -0.98
C ASN A 9 -13.52 25.27 -0.79
N THR A 10 -12.68 26.21 -1.20
CA THR A 10 -11.28 26.27 -0.77
C THR A 10 -11.27 26.22 0.75
N PHE A 11 -10.76 25.12 1.32
CA PHE A 11 -10.65 24.96 2.77
C PHE A 11 -9.76 26.07 3.32
N SER A 12 -10.37 27.11 3.89
CA SER A 12 -9.63 28.13 4.62
C SER A 12 -9.04 27.47 5.88
N SER A 13 -7.73 27.60 6.04
CA SER A 13 -7.00 27.14 7.23
C SER A 13 -7.39 28.02 8.43
N THR A 14 -8.61 27.83 8.94
CA THR A 14 -9.01 28.37 10.23
C THR A 14 -8.39 27.48 11.29
N SER A 15 -7.35 27.98 11.97
CA SER A 15 -6.64 27.31 13.07
C SER A 15 -7.54 27.21 14.31
N ASN A 16 -8.58 26.38 14.23
CA ASN A 16 -9.51 26.19 15.33
C ASN A 16 -8.94 25.15 16.31
N ALA A 17 -8.54 25.60 17.50
CA ALA A 17 -7.93 24.74 18.52
C ALA A 17 -8.83 23.54 18.92
N SER A 18 -10.16 23.71 18.89
CA SER A 18 -11.10 22.64 19.20
C SER A 18 -11.12 21.56 18.12
N LEU A 19 -10.99 21.93 16.83
CA LEU A 19 -10.86 20.98 15.73
C LEU A 19 -9.56 20.16 15.85
N HIS A 20 -8.43 20.81 16.19
CA HIS A 20 -7.18 20.09 16.44
C HIS A 20 -7.29 19.11 17.61
N LYS A 21 -7.96 19.51 18.70
CA LYS A 21 -8.23 18.61 19.83
C LYS A 21 -9.07 17.42 19.40
N LEU A 22 -10.11 17.62 18.59
CA LEU A 22 -10.94 16.53 18.08
C LEU A 22 -10.13 15.58 17.18
N LEU A 23 -9.37 16.12 16.23
CA LEU A 23 -8.49 15.32 15.36
C LEU A 23 -7.47 14.50 16.17
N ASN A 24 -6.92 15.09 17.23
CA ASN A 24 -6.02 14.37 18.13
C ASN A 24 -6.73 13.22 18.86
N HIS A 25 -7.98 13.39 19.29
CA HIS A 25 -8.76 12.29 19.86
C HIS A 25 -9.00 11.19 18.82
N ILE A 26 -9.42 11.55 17.61
CA ILE A 26 -9.66 10.60 16.51
C ILE A 26 -8.37 9.83 16.21
N LYS A 27 -7.22 10.50 16.12
CA LYS A 27 -5.91 9.87 15.92
C LYS A 27 -5.55 8.92 17.06
N THR A 28 -5.84 9.32 18.29
CA THR A 28 -5.52 8.56 19.51
C THR A 28 -6.36 7.29 19.64
N ILE A 29 -7.65 7.37 19.31
CA ILE A 29 -8.54 6.19 19.28
C ILE A 29 -8.23 5.33 18.06
N GLY A 30 -8.12 5.94 16.88
CA GLY A 30 -7.78 5.26 15.63
C GLY A 30 -6.48 4.49 15.75
N GLY A 31 -5.43 5.04 16.37
CA GLY A 31 -4.16 4.35 16.57
C GLY A 31 -4.26 3.05 17.37
N ARG A 32 -5.27 2.89 18.24
CA ARG A 32 -5.53 1.67 19.00
C ARG A 32 -6.36 0.63 18.23
N VAL A 33 -7.04 1.04 17.16
CA VAL A 33 -7.80 0.14 16.30
C VAL A 33 -6.85 -0.45 15.25
N MET A 34 -6.61 -1.76 15.35
CA MET A 34 -5.81 -2.50 14.37
C MET A 34 -6.40 -2.32 12.97
N GLY A 35 -5.56 -2.04 11.97
CA GLY A 35 -5.98 -1.87 10.58
C GLY A 35 -6.52 -0.48 10.23
N SER A 36 -6.78 0.39 11.21
CA SER A 36 -7.12 1.79 10.95
C SER A 36 -6.00 2.53 10.20
N THR A 37 -6.33 3.68 9.61
CA THR A 37 -5.35 4.55 8.94
C THR A 37 -4.24 5.00 9.89
N TYR A 38 -4.58 5.35 11.13
CA TYR A 38 -3.61 5.83 12.12
C TYR A 38 -2.70 4.70 12.65
N SER A 39 -3.22 3.48 12.85
CA SER A 39 -2.39 2.35 13.27
C SER A 39 -1.43 1.91 12.17
N ARG A 40 -1.88 1.89 10.91
CA ARG A 40 -1.02 1.64 9.74
C ARG A 40 0.10 2.66 9.59
N THR A 41 -0.20 3.95 9.80
CA THR A 41 0.82 5.02 9.78
C THR A 41 1.84 4.83 10.89
N ALA A 42 1.40 4.53 12.13
CA ALA A 42 2.31 4.27 13.25
C ALA A 42 3.21 3.05 13.00
N LEU A 43 2.65 1.95 12.46
CA LEU A 43 3.41 0.75 12.09
C LEU A 43 4.43 1.04 10.98
N ARG A 44 4.08 1.85 9.97
CA ARG A 44 5.02 2.26 8.92
C ARG A 44 6.20 3.03 9.50
N THR A 45 5.95 4.00 10.38
CA THR A 45 7.03 4.72 11.09
C THR A 45 7.90 3.77 11.90
N ARG A 46 7.30 2.78 12.58
CA ARG A 46 8.02 1.74 13.32
C ARG A 46 8.93 0.92 12.40
N ILE A 47 8.43 0.49 11.24
CA ILE A 47 9.22 -0.25 10.24
C ILE A 47 10.41 0.60 9.77
N HIS A 48 10.21 1.88 9.45
CA HIS A 48 11.33 2.75 9.06
C HIS A 48 12.37 2.91 10.18
N ALA A 49 11.94 3.08 11.43
CA ALA A 49 12.84 3.16 12.57
C ALA A 49 13.62 1.85 12.78
N LEU A 50 12.97 0.70 12.59
CA LEU A 50 13.62 -0.60 12.64
C LEU A 50 14.63 -0.77 11.50
N ILE A 51 14.29 -0.34 10.29
CA ILE A 51 15.21 -0.37 9.14
C ILE A 51 16.46 0.46 9.42
N TYR A 52 16.29 1.65 9.99
CA TYR A 52 17.41 2.51 10.34
C TYR A 52 18.32 1.92 11.43
N ASN A 53 17.73 1.28 12.45
CA ASN A 53 18.46 0.78 13.61
C ASN A 53 19.03 -0.64 13.43
N GLN A 54 18.30 -1.52 12.73
CA GLN A 54 18.59 -2.95 12.63
C GLN A 54 18.92 -3.40 11.20
N GLY A 55 18.85 -2.49 10.22
CA GLY A 55 19.00 -2.80 8.81
C GLY A 55 17.70 -3.24 8.15
N LEU A 56 17.74 -3.47 6.84
CA LEU A 56 16.57 -3.85 6.05
C LEU A 56 16.01 -5.21 6.51
N PRO A 57 14.68 -5.40 6.55
CA PRO A 57 14.11 -6.71 6.82
C PRO A 57 14.55 -7.69 5.74
N SER A 58 15.07 -8.86 6.14
CA SER A 58 15.31 -9.97 5.23
C SER A 58 13.99 -10.59 4.82
N ILE A 59 13.55 -10.33 3.59
CA ILE A 59 12.35 -10.95 3.02
C ILE A 59 12.77 -12.23 2.31
N PHE A 60 12.33 -13.37 2.82
CA PHE A 60 12.46 -14.66 2.12
C PHE A 60 11.17 -14.93 1.34
N LEU A 61 11.26 -14.89 0.02
CA LEU A 61 10.14 -15.18 -0.88
C LEU A 61 10.49 -16.43 -1.70
N THR A 62 9.73 -17.50 -1.51
CA THR A 62 9.83 -18.69 -2.36
C THR A 62 8.77 -18.59 -3.45
N LEU A 63 9.22 -18.44 -4.69
CA LEU A 63 8.34 -18.50 -5.86
C LEU A 63 8.38 -19.93 -6.40
N ASN A 64 7.24 -20.62 -6.38
CA ASN A 64 7.08 -21.94 -6.99
C ASN A 64 6.17 -21.80 -8.23
N PRO A 65 6.70 -21.37 -9.38
CA PRO A 65 5.92 -21.26 -10.61
C PRO A 65 5.38 -22.62 -11.04
N ALA A 66 4.24 -22.64 -11.73
CA ALA A 66 3.69 -23.87 -12.30
C ALA A 66 4.55 -24.36 -13.48
N ASP A 67 4.91 -25.64 -13.49
CA ASP A 67 5.84 -26.23 -14.46
C ASP A 67 5.41 -26.09 -15.93
N ILE A 68 4.09 -26.15 -16.19
CA ILE A 68 3.53 -26.21 -17.55
C ILE A 68 3.07 -24.84 -18.05
N HIS A 69 2.60 -23.98 -17.15
CA HIS A 69 1.93 -22.73 -17.52
C HIS A 69 2.74 -21.49 -17.19
N SER A 70 3.77 -21.59 -16.35
CA SER A 70 4.61 -20.44 -16.05
C SER A 70 5.62 -20.21 -17.17
N PRO A 71 5.61 -19.04 -17.84
CA PRO A 71 6.63 -18.70 -18.82
C PRO A 71 8.04 -18.74 -18.23
N VAL A 72 8.18 -18.38 -16.96
CA VAL A 72 9.47 -18.41 -16.24
C VAL A 72 9.99 -19.85 -16.10
N ALA A 73 9.12 -20.79 -15.71
CA ALA A 73 9.51 -22.20 -15.59
C ALA A 73 9.88 -22.79 -16.96
N LEU A 74 9.05 -22.55 -17.97
CA LEU A 74 9.28 -23.03 -19.34
C LEU A 74 10.56 -22.45 -19.96
N TYR A 75 10.90 -21.19 -19.65
CA TYR A 75 12.13 -20.55 -20.10
C TYR A 75 13.38 -21.26 -19.58
N PHE A 76 13.42 -21.57 -18.28
CA PHE A 76 14.52 -22.32 -17.68
C PHE A 76 14.57 -23.78 -18.16
N ALA A 77 13.45 -24.35 -18.59
CA ALA A 77 13.41 -25.68 -19.22
C ALA A 77 13.89 -25.68 -20.69
N GLY A 78 14.27 -24.52 -21.25
CA GLY A 78 14.78 -24.42 -22.62
C GLY A 78 13.70 -24.42 -23.70
N VAL A 79 12.43 -24.19 -23.33
CA VAL A 79 11.34 -24.05 -24.29
C VAL A 79 11.52 -22.74 -25.06
N LYS A 80 11.42 -22.80 -26.39
CA LYS A 80 11.50 -21.60 -27.23
C LYS A 80 10.26 -20.73 -27.02
N LEU A 81 10.40 -19.73 -26.17
CA LEU A 81 9.36 -18.74 -25.85
C LEU A 81 9.62 -17.45 -26.63
N ASP A 82 8.54 -16.84 -27.11
CA ASP A 82 8.57 -15.48 -27.64
C ASP A 82 8.49 -14.49 -26.47
N LEU A 83 9.65 -13.97 -26.06
CA LEU A 83 9.76 -13.08 -24.90
C LEU A 83 9.12 -11.70 -25.15
N ASP A 84 8.99 -11.31 -26.41
CA ASP A 84 8.42 -10.02 -26.82
C ASP A 84 6.89 -10.05 -26.80
N ASN A 85 6.28 -11.24 -26.73
CA ASN A 85 4.84 -11.45 -26.74
C ASN A 85 4.37 -12.36 -25.58
N ILE A 86 4.90 -12.12 -24.37
CA ILE A 86 4.40 -12.80 -23.16
C ILE A 86 3.03 -12.20 -22.81
N GLN A 87 1.95 -12.90 -23.17
CA GLN A 87 0.59 -12.54 -22.79
C GLN A 87 0.40 -12.72 -21.28
N ILE A 88 0.21 -11.62 -20.56
CA ILE A 88 -0.01 -11.61 -19.10
C ILE A 88 -1.45 -12.07 -18.75
N GLU A 89 -2.30 -12.29 -19.75
CA GLU A 89 -3.75 -12.54 -19.61
C GLU A 89 -4.16 -13.98 -19.22
N GLN A 90 -3.23 -14.91 -19.02
CA GLN A 90 -3.56 -16.28 -18.56
C GLN A 90 -3.13 -16.59 -17.12
N LEU A 91 -2.99 -15.56 -16.27
CA LEU A 91 -2.80 -15.73 -14.82
C LEU A 91 -4.08 -16.17 -14.11
#